data_AF-A0A0M1HG40-F1
#
_entry.id   AF-A0A0M1HG40-F1
#
_cell.length_a   1.000
_cell.length_b   1.000
_cell.length_c   1.000
_cell.angle_alpha   90.00
_cell.angle_beta   90.00
_cell.angle_gamma   90.00
#
_symmetry.space_group_name_H-M   'P 1'
#
loop_
_entity.id
_entity.type
_entity.pdbx_description
1 polymer ?
#
loop_
_entity_poly.entity_id
_entity_poly.type
_entity_poly.pdbx_seq_one_letter_code
_entity_poly.pdbx_strand_id
1 'polypeptide(L)'
;MPNIQIIAKESHAVLADITGNSAKLTEASVVLVKVSADDVQEVTRDGTSAIIKLKNGEVIVIDDFFSTEGPTDNSLVFQDDSNKLIWVQFTDAQGALLENVAYQPIDSIEPLLYGHSETSPWAWAAVPVTAGGILWWAHNRDSDNDNN
;
A
#
# COMPACT_ATOMS: atom_id res chain seq x y z
N MET A 1 23.04 1.92 1.29
CA MET A 1 22.15 0.88 1.85
C MET A 1 20.77 1.47 1.97
N PRO A 2 19.77 0.90 1.31
CA PRO A 2 18.41 1.41 1.29
C PRO A 2 17.68 0.99 2.57
N ASN A 3 16.54 1.64 2.81
CA ASN A 3 15.61 1.24 3.85
C ASN A 3 14.32 0.74 3.20
N ILE A 4 13.86 -0.43 3.63
CA ILE A 4 12.69 -1.13 3.10
C ILE A 4 11.70 -1.30 4.25
N GLN A 5 10.51 -0.75 4.11
CA GLN A 5 9.39 -0.98 5.03
C GLN A 5 8.36 -1.89 4.37
N ILE A 6 7.91 -2.91 5.09
CA ILE A 6 6.83 -3.81 4.67
C ILE A 6 5.61 -3.48 5.52
N ILE A 7 4.52 -3.12 4.85
CA ILE A 7 3.26 -2.72 5.49
C ILE A 7 2.17 -3.68 5.03
N ALA A 8 1.53 -4.37 5.96
CA ALA A 8 0.44 -5.29 5.65
C ALA A 8 -0.77 -4.52 5.08
N LYS A 9 -1.31 -4.96 3.94
CA LYS A 9 -2.49 -4.33 3.32
C LYS A 9 -3.75 -4.50 4.16
N GLU A 10 -3.91 -5.65 4.83
CA GLU A 10 -5.07 -5.99 5.65
C GLU A 10 -5.07 -5.22 6.99
N SER A 11 -4.00 -5.37 7.78
CA SER A 11 -3.94 -4.83 9.15
C SER A 11 -3.39 -3.42 9.24
N HIS A 12 -2.83 -2.90 8.15
CA HIS A 12 -2.11 -1.61 8.07
C HIS A 12 -0.88 -1.54 8.97
N ALA A 13 -0.47 -2.66 9.55
CA ALA A 13 0.68 -2.74 10.44
C ALA A 13 1.99 -2.77 9.65
N VAL A 14 3.02 -2.10 10.20
CA VAL A 14 4.40 -2.26 9.72
C VAL A 14 4.90 -3.63 10.20
N LEU A 15 5.07 -4.56 9.27
CA LEU A 15 5.55 -5.92 9.54
C LEU A 15 7.07 -5.95 9.69
N ALA A 16 7.78 -5.11 8.95
CA ALA A 16 9.23 -5.03 8.98
C ALA A 16 9.74 -3.63 8.58
N ASP A 17 10.86 -3.24 9.18
CA ASP A 17 11.65 -2.07 8.81
C ASP A 17 13.11 -2.52 8.69
N ILE A 18 13.60 -2.65 7.46
CA ILE A 18 14.85 -3.33 7.12
C ILE A 18 15.81 -2.31 6.54
N THR A 19 16.98 -2.15 7.17
CA THR A 19 18.11 -1.45 6.56
C THR A 19 18.96 -2.46 5.81
N GLY A 20 18.78 -2.54 4.50
CA GLY A 20 19.35 -3.61 3.69
C GLY A 20 18.77 -3.61 2.28
N ASN A 21 19.24 -4.55 1.46
CA ASN A 21 18.90 -4.65 0.04
C ASN A 21 18.05 -5.89 -0.28
N SER A 22 17.50 -6.56 0.73
CA SER A 22 16.61 -7.69 0.52
C SER A 22 15.50 -7.72 1.56
N ALA A 23 14.32 -8.15 1.14
CA ALA A 23 13.18 -8.36 2.00
C ALA A 23 12.32 -9.49 1.44
N LYS A 24 11.66 -10.25 2.32
CA LYS A 24 10.77 -11.35 1.93
C LYS A 24 9.36 -11.07 2.42
N LEU A 25 8.38 -11.23 1.53
CA LEU A 25 6.98 -11.05 1.87
C LEU A 25 6.37 -12.33 2.43
N THR A 26 5.48 -12.18 3.42
CA THR A 26 4.74 -13.28 4.04
C THR A 26 3.23 -13.17 3.82
N GLU A 27 2.74 -11.97 3.54
CA GLU A 27 1.34 -11.65 3.29
C GLU A 27 1.22 -10.44 2.33
N ALA A 28 0.01 -10.16 1.83
CA ALA A 28 -0.26 -9.06 0.91
C ALA A 28 0.19 -7.72 1.52
N SER A 29 1.18 -7.09 0.90
CA SER A 29 1.88 -5.95 1.50
C SER A 29 2.14 -4.80 0.52
N VAL A 30 2.20 -3.59 1.07
CA VAL A 30 2.83 -2.44 0.44
C VAL A 30 4.30 -2.44 0.86
N VAL A 31 5.18 -2.52 -0.13
CA VAL A 31 6.63 -2.45 0.03
C VAL A 31 7.06 -1.02 -0.25
N LEU A 32 7.44 -0.31 0.81
CA LEU A 32 7.89 1.07 0.75
C LEU A 32 9.41 1.08 0.79
N VAL A 33 10.05 1.43 -0.33
CA VAL A 33 11.51 1.53 -0.44
C VAL A 33 11.89 3.00 -0.39
N LYS A 34 12.66 3.41 0.63
CA LYS A 34 13.12 4.79 0.81
C LYS A 34 14.30 5.10 -0.10
N VAL A 35 14.00 5.21 -1.39
CA VAL A 35 14.90 5.63 -2.46
C VAL A 35 14.10 6.52 -3.42
N SER A 36 14.76 7.52 -4.00
CA SER A 36 14.13 8.32 -5.05
C SER A 36 13.91 7.46 -6.29
N ALA A 37 12.73 7.57 -6.91
CA ALA A 37 12.45 6.95 -8.20
C ALA A 37 13.42 7.46 -9.30
N ASP A 38 13.95 8.67 -9.15
CA ASP A 38 14.97 9.21 -10.06
C ASP A 38 16.32 8.48 -9.94
N ASP A 39 16.58 7.79 -8.84
CA ASP A 39 17.79 6.98 -8.64
C ASP A 39 17.61 5.52 -9.07
N VAL A 40 16.38 5.13 -9.43
CA VAL A 40 16.08 3.80 -9.95
C VAL A 40 16.49 3.74 -11.42
N GLN A 41 17.29 2.72 -11.76
CA GLN A 41 17.65 2.42 -13.14
C GLN A 41 16.58 1.55 -13.80
N GLU A 42 16.14 0.50 -13.09
CA GLU A 42 15.22 -0.49 -13.65
C GLU A 42 14.50 -1.23 -12.52
N VAL A 43 13.24 -1.62 -12.78
CA VAL A 43 12.52 -2.59 -11.95
C VAL A 43 12.11 -3.74 -12.87
N THR A 44 12.56 -4.95 -12.53
CA THR A 44 12.29 -6.17 -13.30
C THR A 44 11.72 -7.27 -12.41
N ARG A 45 11.15 -8.28 -13.05
CA ARG A 45 10.68 -9.50 -12.40
C ARG A 45 11.67 -10.62 -12.66
N ASP A 46 12.08 -11.32 -11.61
CA ASP A 46 12.86 -12.55 -11.68
C ASP A 46 12.13 -13.66 -10.90
N GLY A 47 11.49 -14.59 -11.62
CA GLY A 47 10.64 -15.62 -11.03
C GLY A 47 9.46 -15.02 -10.25
N THR A 48 9.46 -15.20 -8.92
CA THR A 48 8.47 -14.60 -7.99
C THR A 48 8.99 -13.32 -7.34
N SER A 49 10.24 -12.93 -7.56
CA SER A 49 10.86 -11.78 -6.90
C SER A 49 10.84 -10.53 -7.79
N ALA A 50 10.74 -9.36 -7.15
CA ALA A 50 10.95 -8.07 -7.81
C ALA A 50 12.40 -7.62 -7.60
N ILE A 51 13.08 -7.25 -8.67
CA ILE A 51 14.47 -6.80 -8.68
C ILE A 51 14.50 -5.33 -9.05
N ILE A 52 14.96 -4.50 -8.11
CA ILE A 52 15.09 -3.05 -8.29
C ILE A 52 16.57 -2.74 -8.39
N LYS A 53 17.01 -2.29 -9.56
CA LYS A 53 18.38 -1.89 -9.81
C LYS A 53 18.49 -0.38 -9.71
N LEU A 54 19.39 0.11 -8.88
CA LEU A 54 19.67 1.54 -8.73
C LEU A 54 20.79 1.98 -9.68
N LYS A 55 20.82 3.27 -10.03
CA LYS A 55 21.84 3.87 -10.91
C LYS A 55 23.25 3.79 -10.33
N ASN A 56 23.37 3.68 -9.02
CA ASN A 56 24.66 3.49 -8.33
C ASN A 56 25.17 2.04 -8.37
N GLY A 57 24.41 1.10 -8.96
CA GLY A 57 24.75 -0.32 -9.06
C GLY A 57 24.25 -1.20 -7.90
N GLU A 58 23.65 -0.62 -6.86
CA GLU A 58 23.00 -1.37 -5.79
C GLU A 58 21.74 -2.07 -6.33
N VAL A 59 21.49 -3.30 -5.88
CA VAL A 59 20.35 -4.11 -6.29
C VAL A 59 19.55 -4.47 -5.06
N ILE A 60 18.25 -4.15 -5.09
CA ILE A 60 17.28 -4.46 -4.04
C ILE A 60 16.40 -5.61 -4.54
N VAL A 61 16.23 -6.64 -3.70
CA VAL A 61 15.46 -7.85 -4.01
C VAL A 61 14.29 -7.97 -3.07
N ILE A 62 13.08 -8.04 -3.62
CA ILE A 62 11.87 -8.30 -2.85
C ILE A 62 11.36 -9.69 -3.22
N ASP A 63 11.57 -10.64 -2.32
CA ASP A 63 11.19 -12.04 -2.51
C ASP A 63 9.68 -12.26 -2.35
N ASP A 64 9.15 -13.15 -3.19
CA ASP A 64 7.74 -13.53 -3.27
C ASP A 64 6.77 -12.40 -3.66
N PHE A 65 7.27 -11.27 -4.18
CA PHE A 65 6.46 -10.14 -4.65
C PHE A 65 5.40 -10.51 -5.71
N PHE A 66 5.75 -11.41 -6.64
CA PHE A 66 4.86 -11.91 -7.70
C PHE A 66 4.44 -13.37 -7.46
N SER A 67 4.42 -13.82 -6.20
CA SER A 67 3.98 -15.17 -5.86
C SER A 67 2.51 -15.39 -6.22
N THR A 68 2.18 -16.59 -6.69
CA THR A 68 0.80 -17.02 -6.95
C THR A 68 0.28 -18.03 -5.91
N GLU A 69 1.17 -18.51 -5.04
CA GLU A 69 0.85 -19.50 -3.99
C GLU A 69 1.05 -18.93 -2.57
N GLY A 70 1.66 -17.76 -2.45
CA GLY A 70 1.91 -17.04 -1.20
C GLY A 70 1.28 -15.64 -1.21
N PRO A 71 2.00 -14.57 -0.80
CA PRO A 71 1.44 -13.23 -0.78
C PRO A 71 1.08 -12.75 -2.19
N THR A 72 -0.21 -12.52 -2.43
CA THR A 72 -0.74 -11.98 -3.68
C THR A 72 -1.14 -10.51 -3.51
N ASP A 73 -1.25 -9.77 -4.62
CA ASP A 73 -1.60 -8.35 -4.62
C ASP A 73 -0.62 -7.49 -3.82
N ASN A 74 0.68 -7.58 -4.12
CA ASN A 74 1.69 -6.73 -3.51
C ASN A 74 1.86 -5.43 -4.30
N SER A 75 2.10 -4.33 -3.58
CA SER A 75 2.37 -3.01 -4.20
C SER A 75 3.79 -2.55 -3.87
N LEU A 76 4.48 -1.95 -4.84
CA LEU A 76 5.81 -1.37 -4.62
C LEU A 76 5.72 0.15 -4.72
N VAL A 77 6.25 0.84 -3.71
CA VAL A 77 6.26 2.31 -3.64
C VAL A 77 7.66 2.79 -3.33
N PHE A 78 8.13 3.77 -4.10
CA PHE A 78 9.36 4.50 -3.82
C PHE A 78 9.04 5.77 -3.05
N GLN A 79 9.85 6.05 -2.03
CA GLN A 79 9.76 7.28 -1.24
C GLN A 79 11.10 8.02 -1.28
N ASP A 80 11.08 9.28 -1.70
CA ASP A 80 12.26 10.14 -1.64
C ASP A 80 12.42 10.83 -0.26
N ASP A 81 13.53 11.54 -0.09
CA ASP A 81 13.85 12.27 1.14
C ASP A 81 12.86 13.41 1.45
N SER A 82 12.05 13.84 0.47
CA SER A 82 10.99 14.83 0.63
C SER A 82 9.62 14.21 0.97
N ASN A 83 9.57 12.90 1.21
CA ASN A 83 8.36 12.10 1.41
C ASN A 83 7.43 12.01 0.20
N LYS A 84 7.91 12.31 -1.01
CA LYS A 84 7.12 12.10 -2.24
C LYS A 84 7.06 10.60 -2.52
N LEU A 85 5.86 10.11 -2.83
CA LEU A 85 5.60 8.70 -3.08
C LEU A 85 5.37 8.46 -4.58
N ILE A 86 6.03 7.44 -5.12
CA ILE A 86 5.85 6.97 -6.49
C ILE A 86 5.48 5.49 -6.45
N TRP A 87 4.26 5.15 -6.84
CA TRP A 87 3.81 3.79 -7.02
C TRP A 87 4.32 3.19 -8.33
N VAL A 88 4.83 1.96 -8.25
CA VAL A 88 5.23 1.17 -9.42
C VAL A 88 4.07 0.25 -9.81
N GLN A 89 3.50 0.54 -10.96
CA GLN A 89 2.42 -0.26 -11.54
C GLN A 89 3.02 -1.31 -12.48
N PHE A 90 2.79 -2.58 -12.16
CA PHE A 90 3.26 -3.74 -12.93
C PHE A 90 2.22 -4.27 -13.92
N THR A 91 0.96 -3.91 -13.74
CA THR A 91 -0.17 -4.39 -14.55
C THR A 91 -1.00 -3.23 -15.10
N ASP A 92 -1.58 -3.42 -16.28
CA ASP A 92 -2.54 -2.47 -16.85
C ASP A 92 -3.92 -2.53 -16.16
N ALA A 93 -4.87 -1.73 -16.65
CA ALA A 93 -6.24 -1.68 -16.12
C ALA A 93 -7.02 -3.00 -16.33
N GLN A 94 -6.53 -3.90 -17.17
CA GLN A 94 -7.09 -5.22 -17.44
C GLN A 94 -6.36 -6.33 -16.65
N GLY A 95 -5.36 -5.96 -15.85
CA GLY A 95 -4.55 -6.89 -15.06
C GLY A 95 -3.45 -7.60 -15.87
N ALA A 96 -3.22 -7.23 -17.12
CA ALA A 96 -2.13 -7.80 -17.90
C ALA A 96 -0.79 -7.17 -17.47
N LEU A 97 0.26 -7.99 -17.40
CA LEU A 97 1.60 -7.50 -17.06
C LEU A 97 2.09 -6.50 -18.12
N LEU A 98 2.57 -5.35 -17.66
CA LEU A 98 3.15 -4.35 -18.53
C LEU A 98 4.55 -4.79 -18.99
N GLU A 99 4.87 -4.56 -20.27
CA GLU A 99 6.23 -4.73 -20.78
C GLU A 99 7.22 -3.76 -20.11
N ASN A 100 6.75 -2.55 -19.77
CA ASN A 100 7.47 -1.56 -19.00
C ASN A 100 6.63 -1.14 -17.79
N VAL A 101 7.22 -1.20 -16.60
CA VAL A 101 6.56 -0.69 -15.39
C VAL A 101 6.22 0.78 -15.54
N ALA A 102 5.03 1.16 -15.08
CA ALA A 102 4.61 2.56 -15.04
C ALA A 102 4.86 3.14 -13.65
N TYR A 103 5.30 4.40 -13.61
CA TYR A 103 5.53 5.13 -12.37
C TYR A 103 4.41 6.14 -12.19
N GLN A 104 3.67 6.04 -11.10
CA GLN A 104 2.53 6.89 -10.80
C GLN A 104 2.75 7.63 -9.47
N PRO A 105 2.81 8.98 -9.48
CA PRO A 105 2.84 9.75 -8.24
C PRO A 105 1.56 9.51 -7.43
N ILE A 106 1.70 9.33 -6.13
CA ILE A 106 0.58 9.21 -5.19
C ILE A 106 0.82 10.14 -3.99
N ASP A 107 -0.25 10.61 -3.37
CA ASP A 107 -0.15 11.45 -2.17
C ASP A 107 0.02 10.61 -0.89
N SER A 108 -0.44 9.36 -0.91
CA SER A 108 -0.42 8.44 0.23
C SER A 108 -0.47 6.98 -0.24
N ILE A 109 0.00 6.07 0.61
CA ILE A 109 -0.12 4.62 0.40
C ILE A 109 -1.50 4.06 0.77
N GLU A 110 -2.36 4.84 1.45
CA GLU A 110 -3.70 4.40 1.90
C GLU A 110 -4.56 3.78 0.80
N PRO A 111 -4.60 4.29 -0.46
CA PRO A 111 -5.36 3.66 -1.54
C PRO A 111 -4.83 2.27 -1.96
N LEU A 112 -3.61 1.93 -1.56
CA LEU A 112 -2.98 0.63 -1.82
C LEU A 112 -3.22 -0.36 -0.67
N LEU A 113 -3.73 0.10 0.47
CA LEU A 113 -4.12 -0.73 1.59
C LEU A 113 -5.58 -1.15 1.42
N TYR A 114 -5.96 -2.30 1.98
CA TYR A 114 -7.35 -2.71 1.96
C TYR A 114 -8.16 -1.81 2.90
N GLY A 115 -9.32 -1.35 2.44
CA GLY A 115 -10.15 -0.46 3.24
C GLY A 115 -10.61 -1.16 4.53
N HIS A 116 -10.45 -0.49 5.67
CA HIS A 116 -11.14 -0.88 6.90
C HIS A 116 -12.64 -0.62 6.69
N SER A 117 -13.42 -1.66 6.39
CA SER A 117 -14.85 -1.54 6.19
C SER A 117 -15.56 -1.30 7.52
N GLU A 118 -15.85 -0.04 7.81
CA GLU A 118 -17.10 0.36 8.48
C GLU A 118 -17.85 1.41 7.65
N THR A 119 -17.18 2.18 6.77
CA THR A 119 -17.82 3.10 5.82
C THR A 119 -17.00 3.21 4.54
N SER A 120 -17.55 2.69 3.44
CA SER A 120 -16.98 2.79 2.09
C SER A 120 -16.80 4.27 1.66
N PRO A 121 -15.61 4.67 1.15
CA PRO A 121 -15.33 6.05 0.73
C PRO A 121 -16.02 6.51 -0.57
N TRP A 122 -16.85 5.67 -1.21
CA TRP A 122 -17.71 6.08 -2.33
C TRP A 122 -19.08 6.64 -1.88
N ALA A 123 -19.28 6.87 -0.58
CA ALA A 123 -20.51 7.40 0.00
C ALA A 123 -20.81 8.89 -0.27
N TRP A 124 -20.17 9.55 -1.25
CA TRP A 124 -20.40 10.97 -1.53
C TRP A 124 -21.63 11.27 -2.41
N ALA A 125 -22.37 10.25 -2.86
CA ALA A 125 -23.38 10.44 -3.91
C ALA A 125 -24.87 10.34 -3.51
N ALA A 126 -25.23 10.30 -2.22
CA ALA A 126 -26.66 10.30 -1.86
C ALA A 126 -26.98 10.87 -0.47
N VAL A 127 -26.94 12.19 -0.32
CA VAL A 127 -27.84 12.87 0.61
C VAL A 127 -28.60 13.96 -0.15
N PRO A 128 -29.80 13.69 -0.67
CA PRO A 128 -30.71 14.77 -0.98
C PRO A 128 -31.20 15.35 0.36
N VAL A 129 -30.68 16.50 0.76
CA VAL A 129 -31.23 17.29 1.85
C VAL A 129 -32.54 17.91 1.34
N THR A 130 -33.64 17.14 1.37
CA THR A 130 -34.97 17.73 1.27
C THR A 130 -35.24 18.49 2.56
N ALA A 131 -35.52 19.78 2.47
CA ALA A 131 -35.84 20.64 3.60
C ALA A 131 -36.97 20.01 4.46
N GLY A 132 -36.58 19.43 5.59
CA GLY A 132 -37.51 18.68 6.45
C GLY A 132 -36.83 17.67 7.38
N GLY A 133 -35.75 18.07 8.08
CA GLY A 133 -35.24 17.41 9.31
C GLY A 133 -34.61 16.02 9.20
N ILE A 134 -33.34 15.87 9.58
CA ILE A 134 -32.77 14.58 9.99
C ILE A 134 -32.11 14.74 11.36
N LEU A 135 -32.50 13.89 12.31
CA LEU A 135 -31.70 13.50 13.46
C LEU A 135 -31.47 11.99 13.34
N TRP A 136 -30.22 11.50 13.26
CA TRP A 136 -29.82 10.15 13.70
C TRP A 136 -28.28 10.09 13.85
N TRP A 137 -27.76 10.66 14.94
CA TRP A 137 -26.53 10.20 15.58
C TRP A 137 -26.60 10.61 17.05
N ALA A 138 -27.08 9.68 17.89
CA ALA A 138 -26.88 9.72 19.32
C ALA A 138 -27.17 8.32 19.86
N HIS A 139 -26.12 7.52 20.05
CA HIS A 139 -26.18 6.34 20.89
C HIS A 139 -25.00 6.39 21.84
N ASN A 140 -25.19 7.14 22.93
CA ASN A 140 -24.53 6.88 24.19
C ASN A 140 -25.58 6.30 25.12
N ARG A 141 -25.42 5.04 25.49
CA ARG A 141 -26.03 4.50 26.71
C ARG A 141 -24.89 4.13 27.63
N ASP A 142 -24.59 5.02 28.56
CA ASP A 142 -23.79 4.70 29.73
C ASP A 142 -24.65 3.84 30.67
N SER A 143 -24.03 2.77 31.17
CA SER A 143 -24.51 1.95 32.28
C SER A 143 -24.22 2.65 33.60
N ASP A 144 -25.15 2.57 34.55
CA ASP A 144 -24.98 2.60 36.01
C ASP A 144 -26.39 2.49 36.62
N ASN A 145 -26.69 1.98 37.81
CA ASN A 145 -26.09 1.05 38.76
C ASN A 145 -27.17 0.90 39.86
N ASP A 146 -27.24 -0.27 40.52
CA ASP A 146 -27.80 -0.53 41.86
C ASP A 146 -29.24 -0.11 42.26
N ASN A 147 -30.06 -1.09 42.68
CA ASN A 147 -30.12 -1.55 44.09
C ASN A 147 -31.48 -2.22 44.41
N ASN A 148 -31.45 -3.45 44.94
CA ASN A 148 -32.34 -3.88 46.03
C ASN A 148 -31.73 -5.05 46.81
#